data_AF-K2AR17-F1
#
_entry.id   AF-K2AR17-F1
#
_cell.length_a   1.000
_cell.length_b   1.000
_cell.length_c   1.000
_cell.angle_alpha   90.00
_cell.angle_beta   90.00
_cell.angle_gamma   90.00
#
_symmetry.space_group_name_H-M   'P 1'
#
loop_
_entity.id
_entity.type
_entity.pdbx_description
1 polymer ?
#
loop_
_entity_poly.entity_id
_entity_poly.type
_entity_poly.pdbx_seq_one_letter_code
_entity_poly.pdbx_strand_id
1 'polypeptide(L)'
;VDVAKRFLPRVSNAWKGKARLLKMLKITKSYRTEYDHIMLQIHDKMKADLIYQQTVPQTEVRFAPGTSWIVQTDHVSHAAMAGQYVLEQTFYLPVSAMINPALSPLHTLEKLVGRKLVNSHAERTIVC
;
A
#
# COMPACT_ATOMS: atom_id res chain seq x y z
N VAL A 1 1.77 9.00 -6.42
CA VAL A 1 3.26 9.15 -6.46
C VAL A 1 3.78 10.06 -5.34
N ASP A 2 3.10 11.17 -5.02
CA ASP A 2 3.63 12.16 -4.05
C ASP A 2 3.80 11.61 -2.63
N VAL A 3 2.87 10.75 -2.18
CA VAL A 3 2.99 10.04 -0.90
C VAL A 3 4.27 9.20 -0.85
N ALA A 4 4.50 8.38 -1.88
CA ALA A 4 5.69 7.56 -1.96
C ALA A 4 6.96 8.42 -1.95
N LYS A 5 7.04 9.48 -2.76
CA LYS A 5 8.20 10.38 -2.77
C LYS A 5 8.48 11.03 -1.40
N ARG A 6 7.43 11.40 -0.67
CA ARG A 6 7.54 12.06 0.64
C ARG A 6 7.98 11.10 1.76
N PHE A 7 7.44 9.89 1.79
CA PHE A 7 7.65 8.96 2.91
C PHE A 7 8.70 7.88 2.66
N LEU A 8 9.04 7.59 1.39
CA LEU A 8 10.06 6.59 1.05
C LEU A 8 11.44 6.88 1.70
N PRO A 9 11.95 8.13 1.76
CA PRO A 9 13.21 8.42 2.46
C PRO A 9 13.17 8.13 3.97
N ARG A 10 11.97 8.05 4.56
CA ARG A 10 11.77 7.77 5.99
C ARG A 10 11.63 6.28 6.29
N VAL A 11 11.54 5.42 5.27
CA VAL A 11 11.40 3.97 5.41
C VAL A 11 12.72 3.39 5.90
N SER A 12 12.70 2.64 7.00
CA SER A 12 13.88 1.91 7.46
C SER A 12 14.11 0.66 6.63
N ASN A 13 15.38 0.35 6.39
CA ASN A 13 15.76 -0.86 5.67
C ASN A 13 15.18 -2.11 6.35
N ALA A 14 14.57 -2.98 5.56
CA ALA A 14 14.16 -4.29 6.03
C ALA A 14 15.41 -5.07 6.44
N TRP A 15 15.53 -5.42 7.72
CA TRP A 15 16.57 -6.37 8.12
C TRP A 15 16.25 -7.73 7.50
N LYS A 16 17.14 -8.23 6.63
CA LYS A 16 16.91 -9.45 5.81
C LYS A 16 16.56 -10.70 6.64
N GLY A 17 16.95 -10.75 7.92
CA GLY A 17 16.59 -11.82 8.86
C GLY A 17 15.20 -11.70 9.50
N LYS A 18 14.62 -10.48 9.55
CA LYS A 18 13.36 -10.20 10.25
C LYS A 18 12.17 -10.90 9.60
N ALA A 19 12.09 -10.89 8.27
CA ALA A 19 10.99 -11.55 7.55
C ALA A 19 10.98 -13.08 7.77
N ARG A 20 12.18 -13.69 7.83
CA ARG A 20 12.33 -15.14 8.08
C ARG A 20 11.96 -15.49 9.53
N LEU A 21 12.35 -14.64 10.49
CA LEU A 21 11.97 -14.79 11.90
C LEU A 21 10.46 -14.60 12.11
N LEU A 22 9.84 -13.58 11.52
CA LEU A 22 8.40 -13.33 11.61
C LEU A 22 7.58 -14.49 11.04
N LYS A 23 8.01 -15.06 9.90
CA LYS A 23 7.40 -16.26 9.32
C LYS A 23 7.58 -17.48 10.23
N MET A 24 8.78 -17.67 10.79
CA MET A 24 9.07 -18.78 11.71
C MET A 24 8.21 -18.70 12.99
N LEU A 25 8.00 -17.49 13.50
CA LEU A 25 7.15 -17.22 14.66
C LEU A 25 5.64 -17.20 14.33
N LYS A 26 5.24 -17.46 13.08
CA LYS A 26 3.83 -17.42 12.60
C LYS A 26 3.09 -16.11 12.89
N ILE A 27 3.82 -15.00 13.10
CA ILE A 27 3.23 -13.68 13.34
C ILE A 27 2.61 -13.13 12.04
N THR A 28 3.16 -13.51 10.88
CA THR A 28 2.65 -13.12 9.55
C THR A 28 2.04 -14.32 8.83
N LYS A 29 0.83 -14.16 8.28
CA LYS A 29 0.13 -15.20 7.50
C LYS A 29 0.90 -15.65 6.24
N SER A 30 1.71 -14.77 5.65
CA SER A 30 2.53 -15.03 4.46
C SER A 30 3.95 -14.44 4.59
N TYR A 31 4.82 -14.73 3.62
CA TYR A 31 6.15 -14.11 3.56
C TYR A 31 6.02 -12.63 3.17
N ARG A 32 6.43 -11.73 4.05
CA ARG A 32 6.44 -10.28 3.79
C ARG A 32 7.54 -9.94 2.79
N THR A 33 7.16 -9.49 1.60
CA THR A 33 8.10 -9.03 0.57
C THR A 33 8.73 -7.69 0.95
N GLU A 34 9.77 -7.26 0.23
CA GLU A 34 10.31 -5.91 0.44
C GLU A 34 9.31 -4.83 0.04
N TYR A 35 8.50 -5.08 -1.00
CA TYR A 35 7.36 -4.23 -1.35
C TYR A 35 6.40 -4.07 -0.17
N ASP A 36 5.93 -5.16 0.43
CA ASP A 36 4.98 -5.11 1.57
C ASP A 36 5.60 -4.40 2.78
N HIS A 37 6.91 -4.57 2.99
CA HIS A 37 7.63 -3.86 4.04
C HIS A 37 7.62 -2.35 3.83
N ILE A 38 7.94 -1.89 2.62
CA ILE A 38 7.93 -0.47 2.26
C ILE A 38 6.52 0.11 2.35
N MET A 39 5.52 -0.55 1.77
CA MET A 39 4.12 -0.11 1.78
C MET A 39 3.60 0.09 3.20
N LEU A 40 3.80 -0.90 4.08
CA LEU A 40 3.37 -0.80 5.48
C LEU A 40 4.10 0.32 6.23
N GLN A 41 5.40 0.53 6.00
CA GLN A 41 6.10 1.64 6.64
C GLN A 41 5.64 3.00 6.14
N ILE A 42 5.38 3.13 4.83
CA ILE A 42 4.80 4.36 4.27
C ILE A 42 3.45 4.61 4.93
N HIS A 43 2.58 3.60 5.00
CA HIS A 43 1.27 3.68 5.64
C HIS A 43 1.37 4.14 7.11
N ASP A 44 2.20 3.48 7.92
CA ASP A 44 2.31 3.77 9.35
C ASP A 44 2.91 5.16 9.60
N LYS A 45 3.96 5.52 8.86
CA LYS A 45 4.60 6.85 8.97
C LYS A 45 3.69 7.97 8.47
N MET A 46 2.91 7.71 7.43
CA MET A 46 1.91 8.65 6.93
C MET A 46 0.82 8.91 7.96
N LYS A 47 0.31 7.85 8.61
CA LYS A 47 -0.70 7.98 9.67
C LYS A 47 -0.16 8.69 10.92
N ALA A 48 1.10 8.47 11.26
CA ALA A 48 1.73 9.10 12.43
C ALA A 48 2.13 10.58 12.21
N ASP A 49 2.25 11.05 10.96
CA ASP A 49 2.65 12.43 10.65
C ASP A 49 1.43 13.38 10.71
N LEU A 50 1.16 13.94 11.90
CA LEU A 50 0.01 14.83 12.12
C LEU A 50 0.06 16.10 11.26
N ILE A 51 1.25 16.65 11.04
CA ILE A 51 1.43 17.83 10.19
C ILE A 51 1.00 17.48 8.76
N TYR A 52 1.44 16.34 8.24
CA TYR A 52 0.99 15.85 6.94
C TYR A 52 -0.53 15.66 6.89
N GLN A 53 -1.13 15.00 7.89
CA GLN A 53 -2.57 14.77 7.94
C GLN A 53 -3.38 16.07 7.91
N GLN A 54 -2.86 17.15 8.51
CA GLN A 54 -3.52 18.47 8.55
C GLN A 54 -3.27 19.34 7.31
N THR A 55 -2.14 19.15 6.63
CA THR A 55 -1.67 20.09 5.58
C THR A 55 -1.73 19.53 4.16
N VAL A 56 -1.89 18.22 4.00
CA VAL A 56 -1.96 17.60 2.68
C VAL A 56 -3.24 18.06 1.96
N PRO A 57 -3.18 18.37 0.65
CA PRO A 57 -4.38 18.61 -0.14
C PRO A 57 -5.32 17.39 -0.07
N GLN A 58 -6.56 17.62 0.30
CA GLN A 58 -7.60 16.60 0.43
C GLN A 58 -8.84 17.06 -0.33
N THR A 59 -9.58 16.10 -0.87
CA THR A 59 -10.89 16.34 -1.46
C THR A 59 -11.90 15.49 -0.72
N GLU A 60 -12.88 16.13 -0.10
CA GLU A 60 -14.00 15.42 0.52
C GLU A 60 -14.95 14.93 -0.58
N VAL A 61 -15.25 13.63 -0.56
CA VAL A 61 -16.27 13.03 -1.43
C VAL A 61 -17.32 12.40 -0.53
N ARG A 62 -18.59 12.80 -0.73
CA ARG A 62 -19.73 12.25 0.01
C ARG A 62 -20.47 11.26 -0.85
N PHE A 63 -20.36 9.98 -0.50
CA PHE A 63 -21.12 8.92 -1.14
C PHE A 63 -22.52 8.85 -0.52
N ALA A 64 -23.56 9.02 -1.34
CA ALA A 64 -24.94 8.92 -0.87
C ALA A 64 -25.30 7.45 -0.55
N PRO A 65 -26.26 7.18 0.36
CA PRO A 65 -26.76 5.83 0.58
C PRO A 65 -27.25 5.17 -0.71
N GLY A 66 -27.00 3.87 -0.88
CA GLY A 66 -27.36 3.12 -2.09
C GLY A 66 -26.45 3.35 -3.29
N THR A 67 -25.35 4.10 -3.13
CA THR A 67 -24.31 4.25 -4.17
C THR A 67 -23.20 3.22 -4.01
N SER A 68 -22.37 3.08 -5.04
CA SER A 68 -21.19 2.23 -5.03
C SER A 68 -20.00 2.96 -5.65
N TRP A 69 -18.80 2.59 -5.22
CA TRP A 69 -17.54 3.09 -5.76
C TRP A 69 -16.53 1.95 -5.86
N ILE A 70 -15.53 2.13 -6.71
CA ILE A 70 -14.42 1.20 -6.90
C ILE A 70 -13.14 2.00 -6.81
N VAL A 71 -12.14 1.49 -6.08
CA VAL A 71 -10.86 2.17 -5.88
C VAL A 71 -9.73 1.17 -5.71
N GLN A 72 -8.55 1.50 -6.25
CA GLN A 72 -7.28 0.83 -5.91
C GLN A 72 -6.77 1.44 -4.61
N THR A 73 -7.15 0.82 -3.48
CA THR A 73 -6.89 1.33 -2.13
C THR A 73 -5.41 1.37 -1.75
N ASP A 74 -4.57 0.59 -2.44
CA ASP A 74 -3.11 0.59 -2.32
C ASP A 74 -2.45 1.74 -3.11
N HIS A 75 -3.12 2.27 -4.12
CA HIS A 75 -2.65 3.41 -4.91
C HIS A 75 -3.16 4.74 -4.35
N VAL A 76 -4.44 4.80 -3.99
CA VAL A 76 -5.13 6.04 -3.59
C VAL A 76 -5.08 6.22 -2.07
N SER A 77 -4.47 7.31 -1.62
CA SER A 77 -4.54 7.72 -0.21
C SER A 77 -5.97 8.14 0.13
N HIS A 78 -6.58 7.48 1.11
CA HIS A 78 -7.97 7.70 1.48
C HIS A 78 -8.15 7.61 3.00
N ALA A 79 -9.20 8.26 3.50
CA ALA A 79 -9.64 8.21 4.88
C ALA A 79 -11.17 8.25 4.94
N ALA A 80 -11.78 7.46 5.82
CA ALA A 80 -13.20 7.53 6.12
C ALA A 80 -13.40 8.43 7.34
N MET A 81 -14.12 9.53 7.16
CA MET A 81 -14.31 10.54 8.22
C MET A 81 -15.55 10.29 9.08
N ALA A 82 -16.64 9.83 8.45
CA ALA A 82 -17.90 9.52 9.10
C ALA A 82 -18.73 8.59 8.20
N GLY A 83 -19.66 7.85 8.80
CA GLY A 83 -20.58 6.97 8.07
C GLY A 83 -20.95 5.74 8.89
N GLN A 84 -22.01 5.04 8.46
CA GLN A 84 -22.46 3.81 9.07
C GLN A 84 -23.02 2.88 7.99
N TYR A 85 -22.81 1.57 8.15
CA TYR A 85 -23.28 0.51 7.25
C TYR A 85 -22.63 0.55 5.86
N VAL A 86 -21.47 -0.09 5.73
CA VAL A 86 -20.78 -0.29 4.44
C VAL A 86 -20.65 -1.77 4.13
N LEU A 87 -20.87 -2.12 2.88
CA LEU A 87 -20.46 -3.41 2.33
C LEU A 87 -19.20 -3.19 1.50
N GLU A 88 -18.12 -3.89 1.82
CA GLU A 88 -16.84 -3.80 1.11
C GLU A 88 -16.46 -5.20 0.61
N GLN A 89 -15.88 -5.23 -0.60
CA GLN A 89 -15.35 -6.45 -1.20
C GLN A 89 -13.99 -6.17 -1.83
N THR A 90 -12.98 -6.81 -1.27
CA THR A 90 -11.62 -6.74 -1.80
C THR A 90 -11.43 -7.75 -2.93
N PHE A 91 -10.82 -7.31 -4.01
CA PHE A 91 -10.38 -8.15 -5.13
C PHE A 91 -8.88 -8.01 -5.33
N TYR A 92 -8.19 -9.13 -5.56
CA TYR A 92 -6.77 -9.12 -5.91
C TYR A 92 -6.62 -9.13 -7.44
N LEU A 93 -5.87 -8.16 -7.96
CA LEU A 93 -5.53 -8.06 -9.38
C LEU A 93 -4.02 -8.28 -9.55
N PRO A 94 -3.58 -9.32 -10.28
CA PRO A 94 -2.18 -9.48 -10.61
C PRO A 94 -1.66 -8.27 -11.40
N VAL A 95 -0.45 -7.78 -11.11
CA VAL A 95 0.15 -6.63 -11.80
C VAL A 95 0.24 -6.88 -13.31
N SER A 96 0.51 -8.12 -13.73
CA SER A 96 0.55 -8.54 -15.14
C SER A 96 -0.81 -8.48 -15.86
N ALA A 97 -1.92 -8.44 -15.12
CA ALA A 97 -3.27 -8.33 -15.66
C ALA A 97 -3.75 -6.87 -15.77
N MET A 98 -2.95 -5.89 -15.31
CA MET A 98 -3.27 -4.47 -15.48
C MET A 98 -3.05 -4.05 -16.94
N ILE A 99 -3.92 -3.17 -17.46
CA ILE A 99 -3.75 -2.57 -18.79
C ILE A 99 -2.40 -1.84 -18.91
N ASN A 100 -1.99 -1.16 -17.83
CA ASN A 100 -0.68 -0.53 -17.74
C ASN A 100 0.04 -0.94 -16.45
N PRO A 101 0.80 -2.05 -16.47
CA PRO A 101 1.51 -2.54 -15.29
C PRO A 101 2.52 -1.53 -14.73
N ALA A 102 3.09 -0.66 -15.57
CA ALA A 102 4.10 0.31 -15.14
C ALA A 102 3.56 1.37 -14.17
N LEU A 103 2.23 1.55 -14.12
CA LEU A 103 1.55 2.44 -13.17
C LEU A 103 1.16 1.75 -11.86
N SER A 104 1.48 0.46 -11.69
CA SER A 104 1.19 -0.22 -10.43
C SER A 104 1.98 0.43 -9.27
N PRO A 105 1.46 0.38 -8.03
CA PRO A 105 2.22 0.83 -6.87
C PRO A 105 3.58 0.10 -6.75
N LEU A 106 3.63 -1.19 -7.10
CA LEU A 106 4.86 -1.97 -7.18
C LEU A 106 5.88 -1.35 -8.13
N HIS A 107 5.55 -1.21 -9.42
CA HIS A 107 6.51 -0.69 -10.41
C HIS A 107 6.87 0.78 -10.15
N THR A 108 5.94 1.56 -9.61
CA THR A 108 6.21 2.93 -9.16
C THR A 108 7.27 2.93 -8.06
N LEU A 109 7.14 2.08 -7.04
CA LEU A 109 8.15 1.98 -5.98
C LEU A 109 9.47 1.40 -6.47
N GLU A 110 9.45 0.38 -7.34
CA GLU A 110 10.68 -0.16 -7.95
C GLU A 110 11.45 0.91 -8.70
N LYS A 111 10.74 1.77 -9.44
CA LYS A 111 11.35 2.91 -10.15
C LYS A 111 11.93 3.94 -9.20
N LEU A 112 11.25 4.25 -8.10
CA LEU A 112 11.73 5.21 -7.10
C LEU A 112 12.93 4.68 -6.29
N VAL A 113 12.98 3.37 -6.01
CA VAL A 113 14.07 2.73 -5.27
C VAL A 113 15.23 2.32 -6.20
N GLY A 114 14.98 2.16 -7.49
CA GLY A 114 15.98 1.76 -8.49
C GLY A 114 16.31 0.27 -8.49
N ARG A 115 15.44 -0.59 -7.94
CA ARG A 115 15.63 -2.05 -7.88
C ARG A 115 14.30 -2.80 -7.81
N LYS A 116 14.31 -4.09 -8.14
CA LYS A 116 13.16 -4.98 -7.95
C LYS A 116 12.84 -5.19 -6.47
N LEU A 117 11.55 -5.19 -6.13
CA LEU A 117 11.06 -5.29 -4.75
C LEU A 117 10.33 -6.61 -4.46
N VAL A 118 10.05 -7.39 -5.50
CA VAL A 118 9.48 -8.74 -5.42
C VAL A 118 10.29 -9.71 -6.26
N ASN A 119 10.30 -10.98 -5.87
CA ASN A 119 10.86 -12.07 -6.68
C ASN A 119 9.76 -12.62 -7.61
N SER A 120 10.14 -13.25 -8.73
CA SER A 120 9.25 -13.73 -9.81
C SER A 120 8.07 -14.62 -9.39
N HIS A 121 8.10 -15.23 -8.20
CA HIS A 121 7.01 -16.06 -7.67
C HIS A 121 6.00 -15.28 -6.81
N ALA A 122 6.32 -14.06 -6.39
CA ALA A 122 5.55 -13.29 -5.40
C ALA A 122 4.58 -12.26 -6.01
N GLU A 123 4.58 -12.08 -7.34
CA GLU A 123 3.65 -11.16 -8.04
C GLU A 123 2.16 -11.54 -7.88
N ARG A 124 1.88 -12.77 -7.45
CA ARG A 124 0.50 -13.30 -7.28
C ARG A 124 -0.11 -12.99 -5.92
N THR A 125 0.66 -12.44 -4.98
CA THR A 125 0.21 -12.26 -3.59
C THR A 125 0.79 -10.98 -3.02
N ILE A 126 0.52 -9.89 -3.72
CA ILE A 126 0.72 -8.56 -3.15
C ILE A 126 -0.54 -8.27 -2.33
N VAL A 127 -0.38 -8.30 -1.02
CA VAL A 127 -1.46 -8.00 -0.07
C VAL A 127 -0.94 -6.89 0.83
N CYS A 128 -1.51 -5.69 0.68
CA CYS A 128 -1.35 -4.63 1.68
C CYS A 128 -2.25 -4.91 2.88
#